data_AF-Q5DDZ4-F1
#
_entry.id   AF-Q5DDZ4-F1
#
_cell.length_a   1.000
_cell.length_b   1.000
_cell.length_c   1.000
_cell.angle_alpha   90.00
_cell.angle_beta   90.00
_cell.angle_gamma   90.00
#
_symmetry.space_group_name_H-M   'P 1'
#
loop_
_entity.id
_entity.type
_entity.pdbx_description
1 polymer ?
#
loop_
_entity_poly.entity_id
_entity_poly.type
_entity_poly.pdbx_seq_one_letter_code
_entity_poly.pdbx_strand_id
1 'polypeptide(L)'
;MVVTFAPHGLTTEVKSVEMPHEALTEAFPGDNVGFNVKNVSVKDIRRGNVAGDFKNDPPKETESFPAQVIVMNPPGEIKNGYSPVLDCHTAHIACKFNEIPEKLDRRFGKKIEANPKSIKSGDAAIVELVPFKPLCVETFQQYPPLGRFAVRDMKQTVAVGVIKSVNKKADAGKLTKSAQKVAKKK
;
A
#
# COMPACT_ATOMS: atom_id res chain seq x y z
N MET A 1 13.24 -19.86 -0.52
CA MET A 1 11.96 -19.22 -0.15
C MET A 1 11.16 -18.93 -1.42
N VAL A 2 9.81 -18.92 -1.37
CA VAL A 2 8.96 -18.52 -2.50
C VAL A 2 8.22 -17.24 -2.12
N VAL A 3 8.32 -16.20 -2.94
CA VAL A 3 7.76 -14.88 -2.68
C VAL A 3 6.76 -14.50 -3.76
N THR A 4 5.73 -13.74 -3.38
CA THR A 4 4.75 -13.13 -4.28
C THR A 4 4.94 -11.62 -4.29
N PHE A 5 4.96 -11.04 -5.49
CA PHE A 5 4.99 -9.61 -5.71
C PHE A 5 3.59 -9.09 -6.01
N ALA A 6 3.07 -8.25 -5.12
CA ALA A 6 1.84 -7.48 -5.32
C ALA A 6 2.17 -6.13 -6.00
N PRO A 7 1.26 -5.57 -6.79
CA PRO A 7 -0.14 -5.96 -6.99
C PRO A 7 -0.35 -7.04 -8.07
N HIS A 8 0.65 -7.37 -8.88
CA HIS A 8 0.48 -8.25 -10.05
C HIS A 8 0.39 -9.75 -9.74
N GLY A 9 0.58 -10.14 -8.48
CA GLY A 9 0.53 -11.54 -8.03
C GLY A 9 1.60 -12.42 -8.68
N LEU A 10 2.78 -11.87 -9.00
CA LEU A 10 3.87 -12.63 -9.60
C LEU A 10 4.59 -13.42 -8.51
N THR A 11 4.56 -14.75 -8.58
CA THR A 11 5.20 -15.61 -7.58
C THR A 11 6.47 -16.27 -8.10
N THR A 12 7.57 -16.15 -7.35
CA THR A 12 8.88 -16.68 -7.74
C THR A 12 9.74 -17.17 -6.57
N GLU A 13 10.81 -17.89 -6.88
CA GLU A 13 11.80 -18.39 -5.92
C GLU A 13 12.93 -17.36 -5.71
N VAL A 14 13.26 -17.10 -4.44
CA VAL A 14 14.43 -16.31 -4.03
C VAL A 14 15.68 -17.20 -4.02
N LYS A 15 16.78 -16.73 -4.62
CA LYS A 15 18.05 -17.45 -4.78
C LYS A 15 19.13 -17.04 -3.78
N SER A 16 19.32 -15.75 -3.58
CA SER A 16 20.28 -15.19 -2.62
C SER A 16 19.71 -13.92 -2.02
N VAL A 17 20.22 -13.55 -0.85
CA VAL A 17 19.96 -12.28 -0.18
C VAL A 17 21.31 -11.66 0.15
N GLU A 18 21.45 -10.36 -0.08
CA GLU A 18 22.68 -9.61 0.08
C GLU A 18 22.36 -8.27 0.75
N MET A 19 23.13 -7.89 1.75
CA MET A 19 23.20 -6.53 2.31
C MET A 19 24.52 -5.93 1.84
N PRO A 20 24.64 -4.62 1.54
CA PRO A 20 25.73 -4.09 0.70
C PRO A 20 27.11 -4.73 0.94
N HIS A 21 27.55 -5.56 -0.03
CA HIS A 21 28.82 -6.31 -0.06
C HIS A 21 28.95 -7.55 0.85
N GLU A 22 27.85 -8.05 1.43
CA GLU A 22 27.83 -9.25 2.27
C GLU A 22 26.61 -10.14 1.95
N ALA A 23 26.86 -11.43 1.73
CA ALA A 23 25.81 -12.42 1.51
C ALA A 23 25.18 -12.84 2.84
N LEU A 24 23.84 -12.83 2.90
CA LEU A 24 23.09 -13.15 4.11
C LEU A 24 22.32 -14.47 3.94
N THR A 25 22.24 -15.25 5.01
CA THR A 25 21.40 -16.45 5.09
C THR A 25 19.94 -16.11 5.36
N GLU A 26 19.71 -15.03 6.10
CA GLU A 26 18.40 -14.52 6.49
C GLU A 26 18.46 -13.00 6.64
N ALA A 27 17.31 -12.34 6.52
CA ALA A 27 17.17 -10.90 6.70
C ALA A 27 16.07 -10.62 7.72
N PHE A 28 16.30 -9.64 8.59
CA PHE A 28 15.41 -9.27 9.67
C PHE A 28 14.71 -7.93 9.40
N PRO A 29 13.59 -7.64 10.09
CA PRO A 29 12.92 -6.35 9.97
C PRO A 29 13.87 -5.18 10.29
N GLY A 30 14.10 -4.31 9.31
CA GLY A 30 15.01 -3.17 9.40
C GLY A 30 16.19 -3.24 8.43
N ASP A 31 16.52 -4.43 7.94
CA ASP A 31 17.64 -4.62 7.01
C ASP A 31 17.30 -4.08 5.61
N ASN A 32 18.23 -3.34 5.02
CA ASN A 32 18.14 -2.91 3.64
C ASN A 32 18.90 -3.89 2.74
N VAL A 33 18.16 -4.83 2.16
CA VAL A 33 18.71 -5.95 1.40
C VAL A 33 18.33 -5.91 -0.07
N GLY A 34 19.23 -6.40 -0.92
CA GLY A 34 18.91 -6.90 -2.25
C GLY A 34 18.69 -8.40 -2.19
N PHE A 35 17.78 -8.94 -2.99
CA PHE A 35 17.63 -10.39 -3.12
C PHE A 35 17.41 -10.79 -4.57
N ASN A 36 18.03 -11.91 -4.97
CA ASN A 36 17.97 -12.40 -6.33
C ASN A 36 16.73 -13.29 -6.52
N VAL A 37 15.97 -13.07 -7.60
CA VAL A 37 14.79 -13.86 -7.94
C VAL A 37 14.90 -14.47 -9.34
N LYS A 38 14.37 -15.69 -9.50
CA LYS A 38 14.48 -16.43 -10.75
C LYS A 38 13.32 -16.13 -11.71
N ASN A 39 13.58 -16.11 -13.02
CA ASN A 39 12.53 -16.02 -14.06
C ASN A 39 11.59 -14.79 -13.94
N VAL A 40 12.10 -13.66 -13.44
CA VAL A 40 11.38 -12.39 -13.36
C VAL A 40 12.16 -11.34 -14.13
N SER A 41 11.50 -10.62 -15.04
CA SER A 41 12.12 -9.50 -15.75
C SER A 41 12.09 -8.23 -14.91
N VAL A 42 13.06 -7.35 -15.10
CA VAL A 42 13.06 -5.98 -14.54
C VAL A 42 11.84 -5.16 -14.98
N LYS A 43 11.14 -5.57 -16.04
CA LYS A 43 9.90 -4.94 -16.51
C LYS A 43 8.66 -5.41 -15.74
N ASP A 44 8.74 -6.57 -15.08
CA ASP A 44 7.60 -7.20 -14.39
C ASP A 44 7.42 -6.66 -12.96
N ILE A 45 8.50 -6.14 -12.37
CA ILE A 45 8.52 -5.56 -11.02
C ILE A 45 8.98 -4.11 -11.08
N ARG A 46 8.42 -3.27 -10.22
CA ARG A 46 8.74 -1.84 -10.13
C ARG A 46 8.77 -1.36 -8.70
N ARG A 47 9.41 -0.21 -8.47
CA ARG A 47 9.31 0.51 -7.19
C ARG A 47 7.84 0.71 -6.80
N GLY A 48 7.53 0.47 -5.52
CA GLY A 48 6.17 0.47 -4.99
C GLY A 48 5.48 -0.90 -5.02
N ASN A 49 6.07 -1.93 -5.61
CA ASN A 49 5.61 -3.31 -5.41
C ASN A 49 6.00 -3.83 -4.03
N VAL A 50 5.18 -4.73 -3.50
CA VAL A 50 5.37 -5.34 -2.19
C VAL A 50 5.64 -6.82 -2.38
N ALA A 51 6.75 -7.31 -1.83
CA ALA A 51 7.09 -8.72 -1.82
C ALA A 51 6.72 -9.33 -0.46
N GLY A 52 6.07 -10.49 -0.46
CA GLY A 52 5.78 -11.25 0.76
C GLY A 52 5.86 -12.76 0.50
N ASP A 53 5.85 -13.57 1.55
CA ASP A 53 5.90 -15.02 1.42
C ASP A 53 4.62 -15.53 0.74
N PHE A 54 4.78 -16.39 -0.27
CA PHE A 54 3.64 -17.01 -0.95
C PHE A 54 2.76 -17.85 0.00
N LYS A 55 3.35 -18.44 1.04
CA LYS A 55 2.66 -19.37 1.95
C LYS A 55 2.05 -18.68 3.18
N ASN A 56 2.47 -17.46 3.50
CA ASN A 56 2.06 -16.76 4.71
C ASN A 56 1.54 -15.37 4.38
N ASP A 57 0.22 -15.25 4.26
CA ASP A 57 -0.49 -14.00 3.94
C ASP A 57 0.15 -13.22 2.79
N PRO A 58 0.13 -13.76 1.55
CA PRO A 58 0.76 -13.09 0.41
C PRO A 58 0.08 -11.73 0.15
N PRO A 59 0.87 -10.69 -0.15
CA PRO A 59 0.33 -9.37 -0.44
C PRO A 59 -0.51 -9.39 -1.72
N LYS A 60 -1.53 -8.53 -1.80
CA LYS A 60 -2.49 -8.50 -2.93
C LYS A 60 -2.76 -7.09 -3.44
N GLU A 61 -3.32 -7.00 -4.63
CA GLU A 61 -3.83 -5.73 -5.17
C GLU A 61 -4.97 -5.19 -4.30
N THR A 62 -4.95 -3.90 -4.04
CA THR A 62 -6.01 -3.17 -3.36
C THR A 62 -6.97 -2.55 -4.36
N GLU A 63 -8.26 -2.83 -4.23
CA GLU A 63 -9.33 -2.23 -5.03
C GLU A 63 -9.77 -0.89 -4.44
N SER A 64 -10.10 -0.87 -3.15
CA SER A 64 -10.37 0.35 -2.39
C SER A 64 -9.90 0.19 -0.96
N PHE A 65 -9.67 1.30 -0.25
CA PHE A 65 -9.28 1.25 1.14
C PHE A 65 -9.86 2.43 1.92
N PRO A 66 -10.72 2.16 2.92
CA PRO A 66 -11.10 3.14 3.92
C PRO A 66 -9.91 3.54 4.80
N ALA A 67 -9.67 4.84 4.89
CA ALA A 67 -8.60 5.41 5.69
C ALA A 67 -9.09 6.57 6.53
N GLN A 68 -8.48 6.73 7.70
CA GLN A 68 -8.62 7.92 8.50
C GLN A 68 -7.57 8.93 8.05
N VAL A 69 -7.99 10.11 7.61
CA VAL A 69 -7.12 11.20 7.18
C VAL A 69 -7.25 12.39 8.12
N ILE A 70 -6.13 13.10 8.30
CA ILE A 70 -6.07 14.40 8.95
C ILE A 70 -5.59 15.39 7.91
N VAL A 71 -6.42 16.38 7.64
CA VAL A 71 -6.16 17.42 6.65
C VAL A 71 -5.22 18.46 7.25
N MET A 72 -4.14 18.74 6.55
CA MET A 72 -3.13 19.71 6.93
C MET A 72 -3.40 21.03 6.24
N ASN A 73 -2.76 21.32 5.10
CA ASN A 73 -2.93 22.58 4.39
C ASN A 73 -3.22 22.34 2.90
N PRO A 74 -4.45 21.90 2.55
CA PRO A 74 -4.87 21.85 1.17
C PRO A 74 -4.99 23.28 0.59
N PRO A 75 -4.75 23.48 -0.72
CA PRO A 75 -4.91 24.77 -1.41
C PRO A 75 -6.38 25.24 -1.50
N GLY A 76 -7.32 24.43 -1.05
CA GLY A 76 -8.75 24.70 -1.00
C GLY A 76 -9.44 23.68 -0.09
N GLU A 77 -10.66 23.27 -0.46
CA GLU A 77 -11.37 22.21 0.26
C GLU A 77 -11.25 20.88 -0.49
N ILE A 78 -11.12 19.78 0.26
CA ILE A 78 -11.14 18.43 -0.31
C ILE A 78 -12.61 17.99 -0.42
N LYS A 79 -13.00 17.55 -1.61
CA LYS A 79 -14.36 17.07 -1.94
C LYS A 79 -14.29 15.68 -2.57
N ASN A 80 -15.42 15.00 -2.64
CA ASN A 80 -15.53 13.73 -3.39
C ASN A 80 -15.05 13.96 -4.84
N GLY A 81 -14.22 13.05 -5.34
CA GLY A 81 -13.55 13.15 -6.63
C GLY A 81 -12.16 13.79 -6.61
N TYR A 82 -11.74 14.39 -5.49
CA TYR A 82 -10.37 14.92 -5.35
C TYR A 82 -9.34 13.80 -5.57
N SER A 83 -8.33 14.06 -6.40
CA SER A 83 -7.44 13.02 -6.92
C SER A 83 -5.95 13.36 -6.73
N PRO A 84 -5.48 13.46 -5.47
CA PRO A 84 -4.08 13.76 -5.17
C PRO A 84 -3.19 12.53 -5.33
N VAL A 85 -1.88 12.74 -5.18
CA VAL A 85 -0.91 11.64 -5.14
C VAL A 85 -0.69 11.15 -3.72
N LEU A 86 -0.75 9.84 -3.52
CA LEU A 86 -0.44 9.22 -2.24
C LEU A 86 0.95 8.62 -2.25
N ASP A 87 1.66 8.88 -1.17
CA ASP A 87 2.93 8.25 -0.83
C ASP A 87 2.72 7.32 0.33
N CYS A 88 2.77 6.03 0.02
CA CYS A 88 2.69 4.95 0.99
C CYS A 88 3.91 4.08 0.77
N HIS A 89 4.67 3.77 1.84
CA HIS A 89 5.95 3.06 1.75
C HIS A 89 6.88 3.61 0.64
N THR A 90 7.11 2.81 -0.39
CA THR A 90 7.88 3.13 -1.60
C THR A 90 7.01 3.43 -2.82
N ALA A 91 5.69 3.26 -2.71
CA ALA A 91 4.73 3.56 -3.76
C ALA A 91 4.38 5.05 -3.80
N HIS A 92 4.16 5.54 -5.03
CA HIS A 92 3.79 6.91 -5.34
C HIS A 92 2.68 6.84 -6.41
N ILE A 93 1.42 6.86 -5.97
CA ILE A 93 0.26 6.56 -6.82
C ILE A 93 -0.86 7.56 -6.57
N ALA A 94 -1.43 8.11 -7.65
CA ALA A 94 -2.64 8.92 -7.57
C ALA A 94 -3.82 8.08 -7.08
N CYS A 95 -4.55 8.58 -6.09
CA CYS A 95 -5.77 7.95 -5.59
C CYS A 95 -6.91 8.95 -5.60
N LYS A 96 -8.10 8.49 -5.96
CA LYS A 96 -9.34 9.26 -5.90
C LYS A 96 -9.95 9.14 -4.51
N PHE A 97 -10.30 10.27 -3.92
CA PHE A 97 -11.22 10.35 -2.78
C PHE A 97 -12.61 10.01 -3.30
N ASN A 98 -13.00 8.75 -3.21
CA ASN A 98 -14.26 8.28 -3.76
C ASN A 98 -15.43 8.87 -2.98
N GLU A 99 -15.42 8.61 -1.67
CA GLU A 99 -16.44 9.07 -0.74
C GLU A 99 -15.80 9.52 0.58
N ILE A 100 -16.43 10.50 1.22
CA ILE A 100 -16.08 10.95 2.57
C ILE A 100 -17.27 10.58 3.47
N PRO A 101 -17.33 9.34 4.00
CA PRO A 101 -18.48 8.89 4.78
C PRO A 101 -18.66 9.66 6.09
N GLU A 102 -17.58 10.06 6.76
CA GLU A 102 -17.66 10.65 8.10
C GLU A 102 -16.57 11.68 8.36
N LYS A 103 -16.96 12.80 8.97
CA LYS A 103 -16.04 13.74 9.61
C LYS A 103 -15.86 13.37 11.08
N LEU A 104 -14.62 13.38 11.53
CA LEU A 104 -14.21 13.01 12.88
C LEU A 104 -13.65 14.21 13.64
N ASP A 105 -13.83 14.18 14.96
CA ASP A 105 -13.08 15.04 15.86
C ASP A 105 -11.61 14.61 15.89
N ARG A 106 -10.71 15.56 15.64
CA ARG A 106 -9.27 15.29 15.56
C ARG A 106 -8.65 14.78 16.86
N ARG A 107 -9.22 15.15 18.03
CA ARG A 107 -8.67 14.79 19.35
C ARG A 107 -9.29 13.50 19.88
N PHE A 108 -10.61 13.36 19.74
CA PHE A 108 -11.37 12.27 20.35
C PHE A 108 -11.75 11.16 19.37
N GLY A 109 -11.60 11.38 18.05
CA GLY A 109 -11.98 10.41 17.03
C GLY A 109 -13.49 10.13 16.94
N LYS A 110 -14.32 10.95 17.60
CA LYS A 110 -15.78 10.81 17.56
C LYS A 110 -16.33 11.38 16.27
N LYS A 111 -17.36 10.72 15.72
CA LYS A 111 -18.09 11.21 14.55
C LYS A 111 -18.78 12.53 14.87
N ILE A 112 -18.49 13.55 14.06
CA ILE A 112 -19.11 14.88 14.13
C ILE A 112 -20.24 14.98 13.10
N GLU A 113 -19.95 14.57 11.86
CA GLU A 113 -20.84 14.76 10.71
C GLU A 113 -20.80 13.52 9.82
N ALA A 114 -21.96 13.11 9.30
CA ALA A 114 -22.07 12.06 8.30
C ALA A 114 -22.13 12.68 6.90
N ASN A 115 -21.37 12.11 5.96
CA ASN A 115 -21.30 12.53 4.55
C ASN A 115 -21.08 14.04 4.36
N PRO A 116 -20.01 14.63 4.94
CA PRO A 116 -19.70 16.03 4.75
C PRO A 116 -19.51 16.35 3.25
N LYS A 117 -19.99 17.52 2.82
CA LYS A 117 -19.80 17.97 1.42
C LYS A 117 -18.33 18.26 1.09
N SER A 118 -17.55 18.67 2.09
CA SER A 118 -16.13 18.96 1.97
C SER A 118 -15.42 18.88 3.32
N ILE A 119 -14.10 18.69 3.29
CA ILE A 119 -13.21 18.73 4.46
C ILE A 119 -12.09 19.75 4.22
N LYS A 120 -11.73 20.49 5.27
CA LYS A 120 -10.76 21.60 5.20
C LYS A 120 -9.59 21.41 6.18
N SER A 121 -8.63 22.33 6.13
CA SER A 121 -7.48 22.35 7.03
C SER A 121 -7.88 22.15 8.50
N GLY A 122 -7.24 21.19 9.16
CA GLY A 122 -7.48 20.83 10.55
C GLY A 122 -8.54 19.74 10.79
N ASP A 123 -9.37 19.42 9.79
CA ASP A 123 -10.39 18.37 9.91
C ASP A 123 -9.77 16.98 9.90
N ALA A 124 -10.40 16.06 10.64
CA ALA A 124 -10.18 14.63 10.48
C ALA A 124 -11.40 14.00 9.81
N ALA A 125 -11.21 12.97 9.00
CA ALA A 125 -12.31 12.28 8.33
C ALA A 125 -11.95 10.82 8.04
N ILE A 126 -12.97 9.97 7.93
CA ILE A 126 -12.86 8.70 7.23
C ILE A 126 -13.14 8.97 5.76
N VAL A 127 -12.26 8.46 4.89
CA VAL A 127 -12.36 8.57 3.44
C VAL A 127 -12.19 7.20 2.81
N GLU A 128 -12.98 6.92 1.78
CA GLU A 128 -12.74 5.78 0.91
C GLU A 128 -11.85 6.23 -0.26
N LEU A 129 -10.70 5.57 -0.40
CA LEU A 129 -9.72 5.86 -1.44
C LEU A 129 -9.69 4.74 -2.47
N VAL A 130 -9.66 5.13 -3.75
CA VAL A 130 -9.54 4.22 -4.89
C VAL A 130 -8.29 4.59 -5.68
N PRO A 131 -7.29 3.70 -5.80
CA PRO A 131 -6.07 3.98 -6.54
C PRO A 131 -6.33 3.95 -8.06
N PHE A 132 -5.73 4.89 -8.80
CA PHE A 132 -5.84 4.92 -10.29
C PHE A 132 -4.96 3.87 -10.98
N LYS A 133 -3.95 3.35 -10.28
CA LYS A 133 -3.05 2.31 -10.76
C LYS A 133 -2.99 1.20 -9.73
N PRO A 134 -2.71 -0.06 -10.14
CA PRO A 134 -2.54 -1.16 -9.21
C PRO A 134 -1.58 -0.80 -8.08
N LEU A 135 -2.09 -0.93 -6.85
CA LEU A 135 -1.43 -0.58 -5.59
C LEU A 135 -1.60 -1.77 -4.63
N CYS A 136 -0.62 -1.96 -3.73
CA CYS A 136 -0.73 -2.88 -2.61
C CYS A 136 -0.55 -2.07 -1.34
N VAL A 137 -1.56 -2.05 -0.48
CA VAL A 137 -1.51 -1.44 0.85
C VAL A 137 -2.12 -2.38 1.87
N GLU A 138 -1.80 -2.16 3.13
CA GLU A 138 -2.27 -2.99 4.23
C GLU A 138 -2.86 -2.14 5.36
N THR A 139 -3.62 -2.78 6.25
CA THR A 139 -4.15 -2.08 7.41
C THR A 139 -3.01 -1.65 8.34
N PHE A 140 -3.14 -0.45 8.92
CA PHE A 140 -2.13 0.07 9.85
C PHE A 140 -1.95 -0.84 11.08
N GLN A 141 -3.00 -1.54 11.50
CA GLN A 141 -2.97 -2.41 12.67
C GLN A 141 -2.15 -3.69 12.41
N GLN A 142 -2.21 -4.25 11.20
CA GLN A 142 -1.49 -5.48 10.85
C GLN A 142 -0.07 -5.19 10.38
N TYR A 143 0.08 -4.24 9.44
CA TYR A 143 1.38 -3.89 8.85
C TYR A 143 1.59 -2.37 8.89
N PRO A 144 1.99 -1.81 10.05
CA PRO A 144 2.16 -0.37 10.24
C PRO A 144 2.97 0.37 9.15
N PRO A 145 4.08 -0.19 8.61
CA PRO A 145 4.86 0.46 7.56
C PRO A 145 4.14 0.58 6.20
N LEU A 146 3.12 -0.26 5.97
CA LEU A 146 2.32 -0.29 4.74
C LEU A 146 0.95 0.37 4.90
N GLY A 147 0.60 0.78 6.12
CA GLY A 147 -0.70 1.38 6.45
C GLY A 147 -0.67 2.89 6.72
N ARG A 148 0.50 3.53 6.65
CA ARG A 148 0.65 5.00 6.76
C ARG A 148 0.91 5.59 5.40
N PHE A 149 0.26 6.70 5.10
CA PHE A 149 0.49 7.43 3.85
C PHE A 149 0.43 8.94 4.03
N ALA A 150 1.15 9.63 3.16
CA ALA A 150 1.03 11.07 2.97
C ALA A 150 0.24 11.34 1.70
N VAL A 151 -0.61 12.36 1.74
CA VAL A 151 -1.36 12.86 0.59
C VAL A 151 -0.65 14.13 0.12
N ARG A 152 -0.20 14.14 -1.13
CA ARG A 152 0.53 15.24 -1.75
C ARG A 152 -0.21 15.81 -2.95
N ASP A 153 -0.22 17.12 -3.02
CA ASP A 153 -0.72 17.90 -4.16
C ASP A 153 0.21 19.09 -4.39
N MET A 154 0.54 19.37 -5.65
CA MET A 154 1.50 20.42 -6.03
C MET A 154 2.78 20.48 -5.17
N LYS A 155 3.35 19.31 -4.83
CA LYS A 155 4.54 19.14 -3.96
C LYS A 155 4.36 19.55 -2.49
N GLN A 156 3.14 19.79 -2.04
CA GLN A 156 2.80 20.07 -0.64
C GLN A 156 2.07 18.88 -0.04
N THR A 157 2.32 18.62 1.25
CA THR A 157 1.56 17.61 2.00
C THR A 157 0.24 18.22 2.45
N VAL A 158 -0.86 17.79 1.83
CA VAL A 158 -2.21 18.33 2.08
C VAL A 158 -2.94 17.55 3.16
N ALA A 159 -2.62 16.27 3.35
CA ALA A 159 -3.16 15.44 4.41
C ALA A 159 -2.19 14.28 4.74
N VAL A 160 -2.38 13.67 5.90
CA VAL A 160 -1.74 12.41 6.28
C VAL A 160 -2.81 11.43 6.71
N GLY A 161 -2.60 10.14 6.48
CA GLY A 161 -3.61 9.14 6.78
C GLY A 161 -3.07 7.81 7.27
N VAL A 162 -3.97 7.07 7.92
CA VAL A 162 -3.78 5.70 8.35
C VAL A 162 -4.91 4.82 7.81
N ILE A 163 -4.53 3.70 7.22
CA ILE A 163 -5.46 2.76 6.60
C ILE A 163 -6.17 1.95 7.68
N LYS A 164 -7.50 1.94 7.66
CA LYS A 164 -8.34 1.22 8.63
C LYS A 164 -8.72 -0.17 8.13
N SER A 165 -9.10 -0.25 6.86
CA SER A 165 -9.43 -1.50 6.19
C SER A 165 -9.00 -1.44 4.74
N VAL A 166 -8.86 -2.62 4.11
CA VAL A 166 -8.43 -2.76 2.72
C VAL A 166 -9.37 -3.76 2.05
N ASN A 167 -10.01 -3.34 0.96
CA ASN A 167 -10.70 -4.25 0.06
C ASN A 167 -9.66 -4.79 -0.93
N LYS A 168 -9.26 -6.05 -0.74
CA LYS A 168 -8.27 -6.74 -1.58
C LYS A 168 -8.98 -7.35 -2.78
N LYS A 169 -8.42 -7.16 -3.96
CA LYS A 169 -8.91 -7.78 -5.20
C LYS A 169 -8.65 -9.28 -5.18
N ALA A 170 -9.54 -10.06 -5.80
CA ALA A 170 -9.37 -11.51 -5.93
C ALA A 170 -8.10 -11.87 -6.73
N ASP A 171 -7.41 -12.93 -6.31
CA ASP A 171 -6.11 -13.33 -6.86
C ASP A 171 -6.19 -13.69 -8.35
N ALA A 172 -5.50 -12.93 -9.19
CA ALA A 172 -5.29 -13.22 -10.62
C ALA A 172 -3.80 -13.44 -10.97
N GLY A 173 -2.99 -13.80 -9.96
CA GLY A 173 -1.53 -13.86 -10.06
C GLY A 173 -0.98 -15.01 -10.91
N LYS A 174 0.06 -14.72 -11.70
CA LYS A 174 0.76 -15.72 -12.53
C LYS A 174 1.87 -16.41 -11.71
N LEU A 175 1.72 -17.72 -11.48
CA LEU A 175 2.78 -18.53 -10.86
C LEU A 175 3.91 -18.83 -11.85
N THR A 176 5.16 -18.55 -11.49
CA THR A 176 6.32 -18.95 -12.32
C THR A 176 6.58 -20.45 -12.26
N LYS A 177 7.21 -21.01 -13.30
CA LYS A 177 7.62 -22.43 -13.35
C LYS A 177 8.54 -22.81 -12.18
N SER A 178 9.38 -21.88 -11.70
CA SER A 178 10.23 -22.06 -10.52
C SER A 178 9.41 -22.19 -9.24
N ALA A 179 8.45 -21.30 -9.03
CA ALA A 179 7.55 -21.37 -7.87
C ALA A 179 6.75 -22.68 -7.85
N GLN A 180 6.23 -23.13 -9.00
CA GLN A 180 5.48 -24.39 -9.10
C GLN A 180 6.31 -25.61 -8.68
N LYS A 181 7.61 -25.66 -9.04
CA LYS A 181 8.49 -26.78 -8.68
C LYS A 181 8.80 -26.82 -7.18
N VAL A 182 8.97 -25.67 -6.54
CA VAL A 182 9.27 -25.57 -5.11
C VAL A 182 8.02 -25.79 -4.27
N ALA A 183 6.86 -25.30 -4.71
CA ALA A 183 5.58 -25.51 -4.04
C ALA A 183 5.18 -27.00 -3.98
N LYS A 184 5.54 -27.81 -4.98
CA LYS A 184 5.26 -29.26 -5.02
C LYS A 184 6.24 -30.14 -4.23
N LYS A 185 7.37 -29.59 -3.78
CA LYS A 185 8.46 -30.35 -3.13
C LYS A 185 8.43 -30.32 -1.59
N LYS A 186 7.40 -29.71 -0.98
CA LYS A 186 7.19 -29.70 0.46
C LYS A 186 5.73 -29.97 0.76
#